data_AF-A0A1W9LAB7-F1
#
_entry.id   AF-A0A1W9LAB7-F1
#
_cell.length_a   1.000
_cell.length_b   1.000
_cell.length_c   1.000
_cell.angle_alpha   90.00
_cell.angle_beta   90.00
_cell.angle_gamma   90.00
#
_symmetry.space_group_name_H-M   'P 1'
#
loop_
_entity.id
_entity.type
_entity.pdbx_description
1 polymer ?
#
loop_
_entity_poly.entity_id
_entity_poly.type
_entity_poly.pdbx_seq_one_letter_code
_entity_poly.pdbx_strand_id
1 'polypeptide(L)' 'MNQTSDPILNYLRDAINYIDTTFGEGYAKEHPELIGALIQVVAADYNTKLTAKILQKGLADIASAIEHTSLTEGK' A
#
# COMPACT_ATOMS: atom_id res chain seq x y z
N MET A 1 -9.07 24.64 -4.19
CA MET A 1 -8.45 24.00 -3.02
C MET A 1 -7.22 23.26 -3.51
N ASN A 2 -6.02 23.80 -3.24
CA ASN A 2 -4.77 23.19 -3.70
C ASN A 2 -4.36 22.10 -2.69
N GLN A 3 -4.91 20.90 -2.85
CA GLN A 3 -4.47 19.71 -2.13
C GLN A 3 -3.53 18.95 -3.06
N THR A 4 -2.32 19.46 -3.25
CA THR A 4 -1.19 18.59 -3.56
C THR A 4 -0.97 17.73 -2.32
N SER A 5 -1.76 16.66 -2.20
CA SER A 5 -1.64 15.64 -1.17
C SER A 5 -0.36 14.87 -1.46
N ASP A 6 0.79 15.42 -1.04
CA ASP A 6 2.06 14.72 -1.10
C ASP A 6 1.92 13.46 -0.24
N PRO A 7 1.92 12.26 -0.82
CA PRO A 7 1.75 11.01 -0.07
C PRO A 7 2.75 10.91 1.08
N ILE A 8 3.94 11.47 0.92
CA ILE A 8 5.00 11.48 1.93
C ILE A 8 4.57 12.24 3.18
N LEU A 9 3.94 13.40 3.03
CA LEU A 9 3.46 14.20 4.16
C LEU A 9 2.34 13.50 4.92
N ASN A 10 1.50 12.72 4.22
CA ASN A 10 0.45 11.91 4.86
C ASN A 10 1.06 10.75 5.64
N TYR A 11 2.01 10.00 5.07
CA TYR A 11 2.67 8.89 5.77
C TYR A 11 3.42 9.36 7.02
N LEU A 12 4.10 10.50 6.94
CA LEU A 12 4.83 11.05 8.08
C LEU A 12 3.88 11.42 9.23
N ARG A 13 2.81 12.16 8.91
CA ARG A 13 1.81 12.56 9.91
C ARG A 13 1.13 11.35 10.54
N ASP A 14 0.71 10.39 9.71
CA ASP A 14 -0.01 9.22 10.18
C ASP A 14 0.89 8.30 11.02
N ALA A 15 2.19 8.21 10.69
CA ALA A 15 3.18 7.51 11.51
C ALA A 15 3.38 8.17 12.89
N ILE A 16 3.53 9.49 12.92
CA ILE A 16 3.64 10.26 14.19
C ILE A 16 2.40 10.02 15.05
N ASN A 17 1.20 10.19 14.49
CA ASN A 17 -0.05 9.98 15.20
C ASN A 17 -0.18 8.55 15.72
N TYR A 18 0.19 7.54 14.92
CA TYR A 18 0.10 6.14 15.34
C TYR A 18 1.05 5.84 16.51
N ILE A 19 2.29 6.33 16.45
CA ILE A 19 3.26 6.16 17.52
C ILE A 19 2.78 6.86 18.80
N ASP A 20 2.35 8.12 18.71
CA ASP A 20 1.92 8.88 19.88
C ASP A 20 0.63 8.32 20.51
N THR A 21 -0.32 7.87 19.70
CA THR A 21 -1.53 7.22 20.21
C THR A 21 -1.25 5.87 20.88
N THR A 22 -0.17 5.19 20.47
CA THR A 22 0.19 3.86 21.00
C THR A 22 1.07 3.96 22.26
N PHE A 23 2.02 4.90 22.29
CA PHE A 23 3.05 4.97 23.33
C PHE A 23 2.95 6.21 24.23
N GLY A 24 2.11 7.18 23.87
CA GLY A 24 1.92 8.43 24.60
C GLY A 24 2.27 9.66 23.77
N GLU A 25 1.63 10.79 24.07
CA GLU A 25 1.84 12.05 23.36
C GLU A 25 3.31 12.50 23.43
N GLY A 26 3.91 12.83 22.28
CA GLY A 26 5.29 13.28 22.18
C GLY A 26 6.34 12.18 22.05
N TYR A 27 5.96 10.90 22.20
CA TYR A 27 6.89 9.77 22.11
C TYR A 27 7.56 9.69 20.73
N ALA A 28 6.82 9.97 19.65
CA ALA A 28 7.37 9.99 18.28
C ALA A 28 8.45 11.06 18.10
N LYS A 29 8.33 12.20 18.81
CA LYS A 29 9.32 13.28 18.77
C LYS A 29 10.59 12.91 19.52
N GLU A 30 10.47 12.18 20.63
CA GLU A 30 11.61 11.65 21.39
C GLU A 30 12.32 10.51 20.65
N HIS A 31 11.59 9.79 19.80
CA HIS A 31 12.05 8.59 19.08
C HIS A 31 11.85 8.70 17.55
N PRO A 32 12.53 9.64 16.85
CA PRO A 32 12.36 9.83 15.41
C PRO A 32 12.77 8.60 14.57
N GLU A 33 13.63 7.74 15.09
CA GLU A 33 14.00 6.46 14.48
C GLU A 33 12.79 5.53 14.29
N LEU A 34 11.81 5.58 15.18
CA LEU A 34 10.60 4.76 15.09
C LEU A 34 9.69 5.23 13.97
N ILE A 35 9.64 6.54 13.70
CA ILE A 35 8.90 7.11 12.57
C ILE A 35 9.45 6.54 11.26
N GLY A 36 10.78 6.59 11.09
CA GLY A 36 11.45 6.07 9.91
C GLY A 36 11.22 4.57 9.71
N ALA A 37 11.38 3.79 10.78
CA ALA A 37 11.14 2.35 10.76
C ALA A 37 9.68 2.01 10.40
N LEU A 38 8.71 2.73 10.97
CA LEU A 38 7.29 2.53 10.68
C LEU A 38 6.95 2.87 9.23
N ILE A 39 7.43 4.00 8.71
CA ILE A 39 7.21 4.39 7.31
C ILE A 39 7.77 3.32 6.36
N GLN A 40 8.96 2.77 6.64
CA GLN A 40 9.54 1.71 5.82
C GLN A 40 8.70 0.43 5.80
N VAL A 41 8.21 -0.02 6.96
CA VAL A 41 7.36 -1.21 7.06
C VAL A 41 6.02 -0.98 6.33
N VAL A 42 5.39 0.18 6.52
CA VAL A 42 4.13 0.53 5.86
C VAL A 42 4.30 0.60 4.34
N ALA A 43 5.40 1.20 3.85
CA ALA A 43 5.69 1.24 2.43
C ALA A 43 5.90 -0.16 1.83
N ALA A 44 6.60 -1.05 2.54
CA ALA A 44 6.80 -2.44 2.11
C ALA A 44 5.49 -3.23 2.05
N ASP A 45 4.62 -3.09 3.06
CA ASP A 45 3.30 -3.72 3.09
C ASP A 45 2.39 -3.19 1.97
N TYR A 46 2.37 -1.87 1.75
CA TYR A 46 1.62 -1.25 0.66
C TYR A 46 2.06 -1.78 -0.71
N ASN A 47 3.37 -1.80 -0.97
CA ASN A 47 3.91 -2.32 -2.23
C ASN A 47 3.54 -3.79 -2.43
N THR A 48 3.66 -4.61 -1.38
CA THR A 48 3.29 -6.04 -1.44
C THR A 48 1.82 -6.22 -1.81
N LYS A 49 0.92 -5.49 -1.15
CA LYS A 49 -0.53 -5.53 -1.43
C LYS A 49 -0.86 -5.03 -2.84
N LEU A 50 -0.23 -3.94 -3.27
CA LEU A 50 -0.43 -3.38 -4.60
C LEU A 50 0.01 -4.37 -5.69
N THR A 51 1.20 -4.95 -5.54
CA THR A 51 1.71 -5.97 -6.47
C THR A 51 0.80 -7.19 -6.51
N ALA A 52 0.39 -7.72 -5.34
CA ALA A 52 -0.54 -8.85 -5.28
C ALA A 52 -1.86 -8.55 -6.00
N LYS A 53 -2.42 -7.34 -5.83
CA LYS A 53 -3.66 -6.92 -6.48
C LYS A 53 -3.50 -6.80 -8.01
N ILE A 54 -2.39 -6.23 -8.47
CA ILE A 54 -2.09 -6.12 -9.91
C ILE A 54 -1.94 -7.52 -10.52
N LEU A 55 -1.21 -8.41 -9.87
CA LEU A 55 -1.03 -9.79 -10.32
C LEU A 55 -2.36 -10.55 -10.36
N GLN A 56 -3.17 -10.45 -9.30
CA GLN A 56 -4.49 -11.08 -9.26
C GLN A 56 -5.36 -10.65 -10.44
N LYS A 57 -5.40 -9.34 -10.72
CA LYS A 57 -6.16 -8.83 -11.87
C LYS A 57 -5.62 -9.36 -13.19
N GLY A 58 -4.30 -9.26 -13.42
CA GLY A 58 -3.69 -9.73 -14.66
C GLY A 58 -3.92 -11.23 -14.91
N LEU A 59 -3.83 -12.05 -13.86
CA LEU A 59 -4.09 -13.49 -13.95
C LEU A 59 -5.57 -13.79 -14.25
N ALA A 60 -6.51 -13.04 -13.65
CA ALA A 60 -7.93 -13.18 -13.96
C ALA A 60 -8.25 -12.80 -15.41
N ASP A 61 -7.64 -11.72 -15.92
CA ASP A 61 -7.82 -11.27 -17.30
C ASP A 61 -7.26 -12.32 -18.30
N ILE A 62 -6.10 -12.91 -17.98
CA ILE A 62 -5.52 -14.02 -18.79
C ILE A 62 -6.42 -15.25 -18.78
N ALA A 63 -6.92 -15.67 -17.62
CA ALA A 63 -7.80 -16.83 -17.51
C ALA A 63 -9.06 -16.65 -18.36
N SER A 64 -9.68 -15.47 -18.30
CA SER A 64 -10.85 -15.14 -19.11
C SER A 64 -10.56 -15.20 -20.62
N ALA A 65 -9.39 -14.72 -21.06
CA ALA A 65 -9.00 -14.79 -22.47
C ALA A 65 -8.78 -16.24 -22.97
N ILE A 66 -8.23 -17.11 -22.11
CA ILE A 66 -8.05 -18.54 -22.41
C ILE A 66 -9.41 -19.24 -22.52
N GLU A 67 -10.33 -18.98 -21.60
CA GLU A 67 -11.69 -19.54 -21.66
C GLU A 67 -12.41 -19.11 -22.94
N HIS A 68 -12.31 -17.84 -23.32
CA HIS A 68 -12.90 -17.33 -24.55
C HIS A 68 -12.33 -17.99 -25.82
N THR A 69 -11.01 -18.18 -25.90
CA THR A 69 -10.36 -18.82 -27.07
C THR A 69 -10.70 -20.30 -27.18
N SER A 70 -10.74 -21.00 -26.04
CA SER A 70 -11.11 -22.43 -25.96
C SER A 70 -12.52 -22.70 -26.48
N LEU A 71 -13.45 -21.74 -26.27
CA LEU A 71 -14.83 -21.84 -26.76
C LEU A 71 -14.99 -21.51 -28.25
N THR A 72 -14.03 -20.79 -28.85
CA THR A 72 -14.06 -20.44 -30.28
C THR A 72 -13.44 -21.47 -31.21
N GLU A 73 -12.50 -22.29 -30.73
CA GLU A 73 -11.86 -23.36 -31.53
C GLU A 73 -12.64 -24.68 -31.53
N GLY A 74 -13.64 -24.83 -30.66
CA GLY A 74 -14.51 -26.01 -30.58
C GLY A 74 -15.74 -26.01 -31.51
N LYS A 75 -15.80 -25.10 -32.50
CA LYS A 75 -16.87 -25.01 -33.50
C LYS A 75 -16.33 -25.18 -34.92
#